data_AF-A5L8R9-F1
#
_entry.id   AF-A5L8R9-F1
#
_cell.length_a   1.000
_cell.length_b   1.000
_cell.length_c   1.000
_cell.angle_alpha   90.00
_cell.angle_beta   90.00
_cell.angle_gamma   90.00
#
_symmetry.space_group_name_H-M   'P 1'
#
loop_
_entity.id
_entity.type
_entity.pdbx_description
1 polymer ?
#
loop_
_entity_poly.entity_id
_entity_poly.type
_entity_poly.pdbx_seq_one_letter_code
_entity_poly.pdbx_strand_id
1 'polypeptide(L)'
;KVNDDGLLDVLKDTPRILAREWRKLVYVLPKAIGLFLLLLIPALGQTVAPFLWFIFTAWMLAIQYADYPFDNHKIKFDDMRNSLKQKQGKSYSFGALVSVFTTIPILNLIVMPVAVCGATAMWVAEFKDQAQRSRL
;
A
#
# COMPACT_ATOMS: atom_id res chain seq x y z
N LYS A 1 17.25 -18.92 -27.99
CA LYS A 1 16.67 -19.81 -26.97
C LYS A 1 15.81 -18.94 -26.08
N VAL A 2 14.50 -19.18 -26.07
CA VAL A 2 13.57 -18.44 -25.20
C VAL A 2 13.90 -18.80 -23.76
N ASN A 3 13.83 -17.79 -22.91
CA ASN A 3 14.43 -17.67 -21.59
C ASN A 3 13.72 -18.57 -20.55
N ASP A 4 14.15 -19.83 -20.39
CA ASP A 4 13.67 -20.69 -19.29
C ASP A 4 14.02 -20.10 -17.92
N ASP A 5 15.06 -19.26 -17.86
CA ASP A 5 15.42 -18.47 -16.67
C ASP A 5 14.29 -17.50 -16.26
N GLY A 6 13.53 -16.95 -17.21
CA GLY A 6 12.48 -15.99 -16.91
C GLY A 6 11.28 -16.57 -16.16
N LEU A 7 10.81 -17.77 -16.55
CA LEU A 7 9.71 -18.44 -15.86
C LEU A 7 10.16 -19.02 -14.52
N LEU A 8 11.37 -19.57 -14.46
CA LEU A 8 11.95 -20.12 -13.23
C LEU A 8 12.23 -19.01 -12.20
N ASP A 9 12.67 -17.83 -12.63
CA ASP A 9 12.89 -16.70 -11.72
C ASP A 9 11.57 -16.11 -11.20
N VAL A 10 10.54 -16.02 -12.05
CA VAL A 10 9.18 -15.64 -11.60
C VAL A 10 8.64 -16.65 -10.59
N LEU A 11 8.82 -17.95 -10.82
CA LEU A 11 8.42 -19.00 -9.88
C LEU A 11 9.17 -18.91 -8.54
N LYS A 12 10.47 -18.59 -8.57
CA LYS A 12 11.28 -18.40 -7.35
C LYS A 12 10.88 -17.16 -6.56
N ASP A 13 10.45 -16.08 -7.23
CA ASP A 13 10.05 -14.84 -6.57
C ASP A 13 8.58 -14.87 -6.08
N THR A 14 7.73 -15.68 -6.71
CA THR A 14 6.32 -15.89 -6.34
C THR A 14 6.10 -16.13 -4.83
N PRO A 15 6.78 -17.08 -4.15
CA PRO A 15 6.54 -17.32 -2.73
C PRO A 15 6.87 -16.11 -1.85
N ARG A 16 7.90 -15.34 -2.22
CA ARG A 16 8.27 -14.12 -1.50
C ARG A 16 7.20 -13.03 -1.66
N ILE A 17 6.72 -12.82 -2.89
CA ILE A 17 5.67 -11.84 -3.20
C ILE A 17 4.38 -12.22 -2.47
N LEU A 18 3.96 -13.49 -2.55
CA LEU A 18 2.78 -13.99 -1.86
C LEU A 18 2.88 -13.85 -0.34
N ALA A 19 4.05 -14.14 0.25
CA ALA A 19 4.26 -13.93 1.69
C ALA A 19 4.13 -12.45 2.09
N ARG A 20 4.54 -11.53 1.21
CA ARG A 20 4.43 -10.08 1.44
C ARG A 20 2.98 -9.60 1.34
N GLU A 21 2.25 -10.03 0.31
CA GLU A 21 0.81 -9.79 0.19
C GLU A 21 0.01 -10.41 1.34
N TRP A 22 0.39 -11.61 1.80
CA TRP A 22 -0.23 -12.24 2.97
C TRP A 22 -0.09 -11.39 4.23
N ARG A 23 1.07 -10.77 4.46
CA ARG A 23 1.23 -9.83 5.58
C ARG A 23 0.33 -8.60 5.45
N LYS A 24 0.10 -8.09 4.24
CA LYS A 24 -0.85 -7.00 4.00
C LYS A 24 -2.28 -7.44 4.34
N LEU A 25 -2.66 -8.66 3.95
CA LEU A 25 -3.97 -9.24 4.27
C LEU A 25 -4.17 -9.42 5.78
N VAL A 26 -3.20 -10.02 6.47
CA VAL A 26 -3.27 -10.16 7.94
C VAL A 26 -3.29 -8.80 8.63
N TYR A 27 -2.62 -7.79 8.08
CA TYR A 27 -2.68 -6.42 8.59
C TYR A 27 -4.03 -5.73 8.36
N VAL A 28 -4.67 -5.95 7.20
CA VAL A 28 -5.93 -5.29 6.81
C VAL A 28 -7.13 -5.89 7.54
N LEU A 29 -7.16 -7.22 7.68
CA LEU A 29 -8.31 -7.98 8.14
C LEU A 29 -8.87 -7.53 9.51
N PRO A 30 -8.08 -7.40 10.58
CA PRO A 30 -8.62 -7.00 11.88
C PRO A 30 -9.17 -5.56 11.87
N LYS A 31 -8.58 -4.67 11.06
CA LYS A 31 -9.06 -3.29 10.92
C LYS A 31 -10.35 -3.21 10.10
N ALA A 32 -10.44 -3.99 9.03
CA ALA A 32 -11.65 -4.11 8.22
C ALA A 32 -12.81 -4.68 9.04
N ILE A 33 -12.56 -5.71 9.87
CA ILE A 33 -13.57 -6.26 10.79
C ILE A 33 -14.04 -5.21 11.79
N GLY A 34 -13.12 -4.45 12.40
CA GLY A 34 -13.48 -3.37 13.32
C GLY A 34 -14.37 -2.31 12.68
N LEU A 35 -14.06 -1.88 11.45
CA LEU A 35 -14.88 -0.93 10.69
C LEU A 35 -16.23 -1.53 10.27
N PHE A 36 -16.25 -2.82 9.94
CA PHE A 36 -17.48 -3.53 9.62
C PHE A 36 -18.43 -3.59 10.82
N LEU A 37 -17.91 -3.91 12.01
CA LEU A 37 -18.70 -3.89 13.25
C LEU A 37 -19.20 -2.48 13.58
N LEU A 38 -18.42 -1.45 13.30
CA LEU A 38 -18.85 -0.06 13.48
C LEU A 38 -20.07 0.28 12.62
N LEU A 39 -20.16 -0.23 11.39
CA LEU A 39 -21.32 -0.03 10.50
C LEU A 39 -22.61 -0.64 11.05
N LEU A 40 -22.53 -1.62 11.96
CA LEU A 40 -23.70 -2.25 12.57
C LEU A 40 -24.35 -1.38 13.66
N ILE A 41 -23.69 -0.32 14.13
CA ILE A 41 -24.23 0.60 15.12
C ILE A 41 -25.20 1.57 14.40
N PRO A 42 -26.52 1.54 14.70
CA PRO A 42 -27.49 2.41 14.04
C PRO A 42 -27.14 3.89 14.23
N ALA A 43 -27.35 4.69 13.17
CA ALA A 43 -27.04 6.12 13.07
C ALA A 43 -25.54 6.50 13.19
N LEU A 44 -24.81 6.01 14.20
CA LEU A 44 -23.39 6.32 14.40
C LEU A 44 -22.51 5.67 13.32
N GLY A 45 -22.77 4.40 13.01
CA GLY A 45 -22.01 3.65 12.01
C GLY A 45 -22.12 4.29 10.64
N GLN A 46 -23.33 4.65 10.21
CA GLN A 46 -23.58 5.22 8.88
C GLN A 46 -23.00 6.63 8.72
N THR A 47 -22.86 7.39 9.80
CA THR A 47 -22.33 8.75 9.75
C THR A 47 -20.81 8.79 9.85
N VAL A 48 -20.21 8.03 10.78
CA VAL A 48 -18.76 8.08 11.03
C VAL A 48 -17.98 7.07 10.19
N ALA A 49 -18.54 5.88 9.94
CA ALA A 49 -17.80 4.82 9.27
C ALA A 49 -17.38 5.15 7.84
N PRO A 50 -18.14 5.88 6.98
CA PRO A 50 -17.66 6.23 5.64
C PRO A 50 -16.35 7.03 5.67
N PHE A 51 -16.22 7.98 6.61
CA PHE A 51 -15.00 8.77 6.76
C PHE A 51 -13.83 7.92 7.24
N LEU A 52 -14.05 7.08 8.26
CA LEU A 52 -13.01 6.17 8.76
C LEU A 52 -12.61 5.13 7.71
N TRP A 53 -13.57 4.64 6.93
CA TRP A 53 -13.35 3.72 5.83
C TRP A 53 -12.50 4.37 4.73
N PHE A 54 -12.78 5.63 4.40
CA PHE A 54 -11.98 6.38 3.44
C PHE A 54 -10.55 6.57 3.94
N ILE A 55 -10.34 7.02 5.19
CA ILE A 55 -9.01 7.19 5.79
C ILE A 55 -8.26 5.85 5.80
N PHE A 56 -8.94 4.77 6.18
CA PHE A 56 -8.38 3.42 6.16
C PHE A 56 -8.00 2.97 4.75
N THR A 57 -8.86 3.20 3.77
CA THR A 57 -8.61 2.87 2.36
C THR A 57 -7.43 3.67 1.82
N ALA A 58 -7.35 4.96 2.12
CA ALA A 58 -6.20 5.79 1.77
C ALA A 58 -4.90 5.22 2.34
N TRP A 59 -4.88 4.88 3.63
CA TRP A 59 -3.71 4.26 4.25
C TRP A 59 -3.32 2.92 3.59
N MET A 60 -4.31 2.08 3.32
CA MET A 60 -4.07 0.77 2.70
C MET A 60 -3.54 0.89 1.27
N LEU A 61 -4.06 1.83 0.47
CA LEU A 61 -3.56 2.10 -0.87
C LEU A 61 -2.14 2.67 -0.83
N ALA A 62 -1.85 3.55 0.14
CA ALA A 62 -0.48 4.03 0.35
C ALA A 62 0.48 2.88 0.65
N ILE A 63 0.12 1.98 1.57
CA ILE A 63 0.89 0.77 1.84
C ILE A 63 1.04 -0.07 0.57
N GLN A 64 -0.05 -0.38 -0.14
CA GLN A 64 -0.03 -1.29 -1.29
C GLN A 64 0.96 -0.85 -2.36
N TYR A 65 0.92 0.43 -2.74
CA TYR A 65 1.75 0.95 -3.82
C TYR A 65 3.15 1.37 -3.37
N ALA A 66 3.31 1.91 -2.16
CA ALA A 66 4.64 2.21 -1.62
C ALA A 66 5.44 0.93 -1.33
N ASP A 67 4.78 -0.21 -1.16
CA ASP A 67 5.46 -1.47 -0.90
C ASP A 67 6.42 -1.89 -2.03
N TYR A 68 6.09 -1.59 -3.30
CA TYR A 68 6.90 -1.95 -4.46
C TYR A 68 8.34 -1.40 -4.39
N PRO A 69 8.57 -0.07 -4.29
CA PRO A 69 9.93 0.46 -4.18
C PRO A 69 10.66 0.00 -2.91
N PHE A 70 9.95 -0.21 -1.79
CA PHE A 70 10.57 -0.74 -0.57
C PHE A 70 10.99 -2.21 -0.72
N ASP A 71 10.18 -3.06 -1.39
CA ASP A 71 10.52 -4.47 -1.63
C ASP A 71 11.66 -4.64 -2.63
N ASN A 72 11.71 -3.78 -3.65
CA ASN A 72 12.84 -3.72 -4.59
C ASN A 72 14.18 -3.50 -3.85
N HIS A 73 14.15 -2.77 -2.74
CA HIS A 73 15.31 -2.55 -1.87
C HIS A 73 15.41 -3.56 -0.72
N LYS A 74 14.59 -4.62 -0.72
CA LYS A 74 14.52 -5.69 0.29
C LYS A 74 14.26 -5.20 1.71
N ILE A 75 13.58 -4.06 1.87
CA ILE A 75 13.21 -3.54 3.18
C ILE A 75 12.02 -4.33 3.71
N LYS A 76 12.08 -4.72 5.00
CA LYS A 76 11.02 -5.50 5.65
C LYS A 76 9.73 -4.70 5.71
N PHE A 77 8.60 -5.42 5.68
CA PHE A 77 7.27 -4.80 5.70
C PHE A 77 7.03 -3.90 6.92
N ASP A 78 7.46 -4.32 8.11
CA ASP A 78 7.30 -3.52 9.32
C ASP A 78 8.12 -2.22 9.28
N ASP A 79 9.34 -2.25 8.75
CA ASP A 79 10.21 -1.08 8.59
C ASP A 79 9.62 -0.10 7.55
N MET A 80 9.08 -0.63 6.45
CA MET A 80 8.35 0.15 5.47
C MET A 80 7.15 0.86 6.12
N ARG A 81 6.31 0.10 6.83
CA ARG A 81 5.13 0.66 7.51
C ARG A 81 5.52 1.73 8.52
N ASN A 82 6.60 1.51 9.27
CA ASN A 82 7.10 2.49 10.24
C ASN A 82 7.62 3.75 9.54
N SER A 83 8.29 3.62 8.39
CA SER A 83 8.72 4.76 7.57
C SER A 83 7.52 5.58 7.08
N LEU A 84 6.49 4.92 6.53
CA LEU A 84 5.25 5.59 6.14
C LEU A 84 4.57 6.29 7.33
N LYS A 85 4.59 5.67 8.51
CA LYS A 85 4.06 6.25 9.75
C LYS A 85 4.84 7.48 10.23
N GLN A 86 6.13 7.59 9.94
CA GLN A 86 6.91 8.80 10.25
C GLN A 86 6.54 9.96 9.32
N LYS A 87 6.05 9.66 8.11
CA LYS A 87 5.59 10.64 7.11
C LYS A 87 4.12 10.47 6.76
N GLN A 88 3.27 10.45 7.80
CA GLN A 88 1.84 10.18 7.65
C GLN A 88 1.14 11.15 6.69
N GLY A 89 1.41 12.46 6.79
CA GLY A 89 0.76 13.45 5.93
C GLY A 89 0.98 13.17 4.42
N LYS A 90 2.20 12.78 4.03
CA LYS A 90 2.54 12.41 2.65
C LYS A 90 1.92 11.08 2.25
N SER A 91 1.97 10.09 3.16
CA SER A 91 1.44 8.75 2.90
C SER A 91 -0.08 8.77 2.73
N TYR A 92 -0.81 9.44 3.63
CA TYR A 92 -2.25 9.57 3.55
C TYR A 92 -2.70 10.41 2.35
N SER A 93 -2.02 11.51 2.02
CA SER A 93 -2.40 12.31 0.86
C SER A 93 -2.21 11.56 -0.45
N PHE A 94 -1.10 10.84 -0.61
CA PHE A 94 -0.87 9.94 -1.73
C PHE A 94 -1.98 8.89 -1.83
N GLY A 95 -2.23 8.16 -0.75
CA GLY A 95 -3.27 7.14 -0.72
C GLY A 95 -4.69 7.66 -0.95
N ALA A 96 -4.99 8.87 -0.46
CA ALA A 96 -6.27 9.53 -0.66
C ALA A 96 -6.48 9.90 -2.13
N LEU A 97 -5.46 10.44 -2.80
CA LEU A 97 -5.53 10.73 -4.25
C LEU A 97 -5.76 9.46 -5.06
N VAL A 98 -5.03 8.38 -4.74
CA VAL A 98 -5.24 7.08 -5.38
C VAL A 98 -6.66 6.58 -5.12
N SER A 99 -7.18 6.67 -3.89
CA SER A 99 -8.55 6.28 -3.53
C SER A 99 -9.60 7.04 -4.37
N VAL A 100 -9.45 8.36 -4.50
CA VAL A 100 -10.34 9.19 -5.32
C VAL A 100 -10.28 8.76 -6.79
N PHE A 101 -9.09 8.52 -7.33
CA PHE A 101 -8.93 8.08 -8.72
C PHE A 101 -9.52 6.69 -8.98
N THR A 102 -9.43 5.76 -8.02
CA THR A 102 -10.08 4.44 -8.15
C THR A 102 -11.60 4.54 -8.22
N THR A 103 -12.20 5.60 -7.66
CA THR A 103 -13.65 5.83 -7.69
C THR A 103 -14.13 6.31 -9.06
N ILE A 104 -13.25 6.87 -9.90
CA ILE A 104 -13.59 7.37 -11.23
C ILE A 104 -13.35 6.23 -12.25
N PRO A 105 -14.39 5.70 -12.93
CA PRO A 105 -14.25 4.48 -13.75
C PRO A 105 -13.15 4.54 -14.82
N ILE A 106 -13.03 5.67 -15.51
CA ILE A 106 -12.04 5.86 -16.58
C ILE A 106 -10.61 5.89 -16.01
N LEU A 107 -10.40 6.57 -14.87
CA LEU A 107 -9.09 6.64 -14.23
C LEU A 107 -8.69 5.31 -13.60
N ASN A 108 -9.66 4.55 -13.09
CA ASN A 108 -9.42 3.26 -12.45
C ASN A 108 -8.73 2.25 -13.39
N LEU A 109 -8.92 2.36 -14.70
CA LEU A 109 -8.24 1.50 -15.69
C LEU A 109 -6.72 1.70 -15.72
N ILE A 110 -6.25 2.91 -15.40
CA ILE A 110 -4.84 3.28 -15.43
C ILE A 110 -4.28 3.60 -14.05
N VAL A 111 -5.10 3.48 -13.00
CA VAL A 111 -4.71 3.90 -11.65
C VAL A 111 -3.54 3.07 -11.11
N MET A 112 -3.48 1.78 -11.46
CA MET A 112 -2.42 0.89 -11.01
C MET A 112 -1.03 1.34 -11.48
N PRO A 113 -0.75 1.50 -12.81
CA PRO A 113 0.55 1.98 -13.25
C PRO A 113 0.84 3.41 -12.76
N VAL A 114 -0.15 4.30 -12.74
CA VAL A 114 0.02 5.68 -12.24
C VAL A 114 0.41 5.69 -10.76
N ALA A 115 -0.25 4.89 -9.93
CA ALA A 115 0.04 4.79 -8.51
C ALA A 115 1.41 4.17 -8.24
N VAL A 116 1.84 3.18 -9.03
CA VAL A 116 3.21 2.62 -8.92
C VAL A 116 4.26 3.68 -9.26
N CYS A 117 4.07 4.46 -10.33
CA CYS A 117 4.96 5.58 -10.67
C CYS A 117 4.97 6.64 -9.55
N GLY A 118 3.80 7.03 -9.06
CA GLY A 118 3.66 8.01 -7.97
C GLY A 118 4.31 7.54 -6.66
N ALA A 119 4.12 6.27 -6.29
CA ALA A 119 4.76 5.68 -5.12
C ALA A 119 6.28 5.63 -5.25
N THR A 120 6.79 5.35 -6.44
CA THR A 120 8.24 5.37 -6.72
C THR A 120 8.80 6.80 -6.65
N ALA A 121 8.08 7.79 -7.18
CA ALA A 121 8.46 9.21 -7.04
C ALA A 121 8.47 9.64 -5.57
N MET A 122 7.44 9.27 -4.81
CA MET A 122 7.37 9.52 -3.36
C MET A 122 8.52 8.84 -2.61
N TRP A 123 8.87 7.60 -2.97
CA TRP A 123 10.03 6.89 -2.42
C TRP A 123 11.32 7.68 -2.60
N VAL A 124 11.60 8.14 -3.82
CA VAL A 124 12.82 8.89 -4.14
C VAL A 124 12.86 10.20 -3.37
N ALA A 125 11.74 10.92 -3.31
CA ALA A 125 11.67 12.23 -2.66
C ALA A 125 11.73 12.15 -1.13
N GLU A 126 11.13 11.13 -0.53
CA GLU A 126 10.85 11.12 0.91
C GLU A 126 11.57 10.01 1.69
N PHE A 127 11.85 8.86 1.09
CA PHE A 127 12.24 7.66 1.86
C PHE A 127 13.63 7.12 1.51
N LYS A 128 14.15 7.43 0.31
CA LYS A 128 15.44 6.95 -0.17
C LYS A 128 16.59 7.30 0.78
N ASP A 129 16.74 8.57 1.16
CA ASP A 129 17.85 9.03 2.00
C ASP A 129 17.77 8.41 3.40
N GLN A 130 16.57 8.28 3.95
CA GLN A 130 16.34 7.61 5.22
C GLN A 130 16.79 6.15 5.15
N ALA A 131 16.37 5.42 4.12
CA ALA A 131 16.74 4.02 3.92
C ALA A 131 18.25 3.83 3.70
N GLN A 132 18.93 4.81 3.09
CA GLN A 132 20.39 4.79 2.93
C GLN A 132 21.10 5.03 4.27
N ARG A 133 20.61 5.96 5.09
CA ARG A 133 21.18 6.22 6.43
C ARG A 133 21.03 5.04 7.38
N SER A 134 19.93 4.30 7.32
CA SER A 134 19.72 3.09 8.14
C SER A 134 20.63 1.91 7.78
N ARG A 135 21.38 2.00 6.68
CA ARG A 135 22.33 0.97 6.21
C ARG A 135 23.79 1.29 6.56
N LEU A 136 24.07 2.49 7.06
CA LEU A 136 25.36 2.90 7.62
C LEU A 136 25.37 2.66 9.13
#